data_AF-A0A963L8N5-F1
#
_entry.id   AF-A0A963L8N5-F1
#
_cell.length_a   1.000
_cell.length_b   1.000
_cell.length_c   1.000
_cell.angle_alpha   90.00
_cell.angle_beta   90.00
_cell.angle_gamma   90.00
#
_symmetry.space_group_name_H-M   'P 1'
#
loop_
_entity.id
_entity.type
_entity.pdbx_description
1 polymer ?
#
loop_
_entity_poly.entity_id
_entity_poly.type
_entity_poly.pdbx_seq_one_letter_code
_entity_poly.pdbx_strand_id
1 'polypeptide(L)'
;LALRGHAVTLFDERAELGGMMRYGIPGFRTPRKVLDAEIQRILDLGVEARTSCRIGTDITMEQIRADYDAVFLGLGAQSGRGLPVDGAEAPNCVTATSFLKAFNDGRLRHVGKRVVVVGGGDTSIDVATVARRLGHIDQIHESDRPEHAIAGQIAHDVAAVSAKQGAEVTLTSVFAVDKMQASKHEVEHALSEGIDIRGGLAPIGVVRGPDGRATALRVIRCEAKIAGGKLEIKNIEGTEEDIPADLIVSAIGQAVDFTGLEEFDNGKGQVPADKNYQVQPGVFAGGDVIRPHLLTTAIGHGAIAAEGIDRFLNGEAQDKRPKIDVHTFDLKRKMIEKGLAFSEVHEPIRGTDKSTAAIHNFDNRSDRYVISHKELFLGHFNYTPRNRRHVVNLTAEEALGNFDERLQALVEAQAQAEAKRCMSCGQCFECDNCVVYCPQTAVFKVPKAKSTTGRYVDTDYNKCIGCHICHDVCPTGYIQMGLGE
;
A
#
# COMPACT_ATOMS: atom_id res chain seq x y z
N LEU A 1 -4.67 -17.46 9.20
CA LEU A 1 -5.46 -18.32 10.10
C LEU A 1 -5.84 -19.62 9.42
N ALA A 2 -6.56 -19.62 8.29
CA ALA A 2 -6.88 -20.84 7.52
C ALA A 2 -5.66 -21.74 7.23
N LEU A 3 -4.54 -21.17 6.75
CA LEU A 3 -3.29 -21.91 6.50
C LEU A 3 -2.66 -22.55 7.75
N ARG A 4 -3.09 -22.14 8.96
CA ARG A 4 -2.65 -22.71 10.25
C ARG A 4 -3.67 -23.72 10.81
N GLY A 5 -4.74 -24.03 10.07
CA GLY A 5 -5.75 -25.01 10.46
C GLY A 5 -6.95 -24.45 11.22
N HIS A 6 -7.06 -23.13 11.38
CA HIS A 6 -8.20 -22.51 12.06
C HIS A 6 -9.38 -22.31 11.10
N ALA A 7 -10.60 -22.60 11.57
CA ALA A 7 -11.82 -22.20 10.89
C ALA A 7 -11.96 -20.66 10.96
N VAL A 8 -12.35 -20.03 9.85
CA VAL A 8 -12.44 -18.56 9.76
C VAL A 8 -13.74 -18.18 9.07
N THR A 9 -14.45 -17.25 9.70
CA THR A 9 -15.63 -16.60 9.11
C THR A 9 -15.38 -15.09 9.04
N LEU A 10 -15.53 -14.53 7.85
CA LEU A 10 -15.47 -13.09 7.59
C LEU A 10 -16.88 -12.53 7.59
N PHE A 11 -17.09 -11.44 8.33
CA PHE A 11 -18.33 -10.66 8.29
C PHE A 11 -18.06 -9.34 7.58
N ASP A 12 -18.90 -9.00 6.60
CA ASP A 12 -18.80 -7.75 5.86
C ASP A 12 -20.20 -7.14 5.75
N GLU A 13 -20.32 -5.84 6.04
CA GLU A 13 -21.59 -5.11 5.93
C GLU A 13 -22.05 -4.95 4.47
N ARG A 14 -21.13 -5.12 3.50
CA ARG A 14 -21.39 -4.95 2.08
C ARG A 14 -21.68 -6.27 1.40
N ALA A 15 -22.32 -6.19 0.24
CA ALA A 15 -22.68 -7.35 -0.57
C ALA A 15 -21.45 -8.05 -1.18
N GLU A 16 -20.41 -7.30 -1.53
CA GLU A 16 -19.17 -7.85 -2.09
C GLU A 16 -17.96 -7.54 -1.17
N LEU A 17 -17.05 -8.50 -1.05
CA LEU A 17 -15.83 -8.37 -0.27
C LEU A 17 -14.81 -7.43 -0.95
N GLY A 18 -13.87 -6.92 -0.16
CA GLY A 18 -12.71 -6.16 -0.65
C GLY A 18 -12.54 -4.76 -0.05
N GLY A 19 -13.49 -4.33 0.79
CA GLY A 19 -13.40 -3.09 1.57
C GLY A 19 -13.04 -1.87 0.71
N MET A 20 -12.15 -1.01 1.21
CA MET A 20 -11.75 0.22 0.51
C MET A 20 -11.11 -0.01 -0.86
N MET A 21 -10.58 -1.20 -1.16
CA MET A 21 -10.07 -1.50 -2.50
C MET A 21 -11.19 -1.55 -3.53
N ARG A 22 -12.38 -2.03 -3.13
CA ARG A 22 -13.57 -2.07 -3.98
C ARG A 22 -14.37 -0.79 -3.93
N TYR A 23 -14.60 -0.26 -2.73
CA TYR A 23 -15.56 0.83 -2.52
C TYR A 23 -14.92 2.21 -2.45
N GLY A 24 -13.62 2.30 -2.14
CA GLY A 24 -12.87 3.55 -2.03
C GLY A 24 -12.04 3.87 -3.25
N ILE A 25 -11.21 2.93 -3.70
CA ILE A 25 -10.26 3.17 -4.78
C ILE A 25 -10.95 2.97 -6.14
N PRO A 26 -10.79 3.87 -7.12
CA PRO A 26 -11.38 3.72 -8.45
C PRO A 26 -10.94 2.43 -9.16
N GLY A 27 -11.85 1.84 -9.95
CA GLY A 27 -11.61 0.58 -10.66
C GLY A 27 -10.42 0.62 -11.64
N PHE A 28 -10.11 1.78 -12.22
CA PHE A 28 -8.96 1.96 -13.11
C PHE A 28 -7.59 1.99 -12.39
N ARG A 29 -7.59 2.05 -11.05
CA ARG A 29 -6.40 1.85 -10.20
C ARG A 29 -6.39 0.47 -9.53
N THR A 30 -7.58 -0.09 -9.30
CA THR A 30 -7.78 -1.40 -8.66
C THR A 30 -8.73 -2.26 -9.50
N PRO A 31 -8.22 -2.90 -10.57
CA PRO A 31 -9.07 -3.65 -11.48
C PRO A 31 -9.88 -4.72 -10.75
N ARG A 32 -11.22 -4.66 -10.91
CA ARG A 32 -12.14 -5.52 -10.15
C ARG A 32 -11.88 -7.00 -10.39
N LYS A 33 -11.59 -7.40 -11.63
CA LYS A 33 -11.23 -8.78 -11.98
C LYS A 33 -10.01 -9.31 -11.21
N VAL A 34 -9.00 -8.47 -10.97
CA VAL A 34 -7.80 -8.88 -10.23
C VAL A 34 -8.12 -8.98 -8.74
N LEU A 35 -8.87 -8.02 -8.20
CA LEU A 35 -9.34 -8.04 -6.81
C LEU A 35 -10.21 -9.28 -6.54
N ASP A 36 -11.16 -9.58 -7.41
CA ASP A 36 -12.04 -10.76 -7.33
C ASP A 36 -11.23 -12.06 -7.32
N ALA A 37 -10.21 -12.16 -8.18
CA ALA A 37 -9.35 -13.33 -8.24
C ALA A 37 -8.53 -13.54 -6.95
N GLU A 38 -8.00 -12.47 -6.36
CA GLU A 38 -7.27 -12.55 -5.08
C GLU A 38 -8.20 -12.85 -3.90
N ILE A 39 -9.42 -12.32 -3.89
CA ILE A 39 -10.45 -12.69 -2.90
C ILE A 39 -10.80 -14.16 -3.02
N GLN A 40 -11.05 -14.65 -4.24
CA GLN A 40 -11.41 -16.04 -4.48
C GLN A 40 -10.31 -16.98 -3.99
N ARG A 41 -9.04 -16.65 -4.23
CA ARG A 41 -7.89 -17.42 -3.70
C ARG A 41 -7.90 -17.55 -2.17
N ILE A 42 -8.38 -16.53 -1.45
CA ILE A 42 -8.51 -16.58 0.01
C ILE A 42 -9.70 -17.46 0.41
N LEU A 43 -10.84 -17.32 -0.27
CA LEU A 43 -12.03 -18.14 -0.01
C LEU A 43 -11.76 -19.62 -0.29
N ASP A 44 -10.99 -19.94 -1.33
CA ASP A 44 -10.57 -21.30 -1.70
C ASP A 44 -9.71 -21.99 -0.62
N LEU A 45 -9.20 -21.24 0.37
CA LEU A 45 -8.53 -21.81 1.56
C LEU A 45 -9.53 -22.34 2.60
N GLY A 46 -10.85 -22.27 2.34
CA GLY A 46 -11.91 -22.67 3.26
C GLY A 46 -12.37 -21.55 4.20
N VAL A 47 -12.13 -20.28 3.84
CA VAL A 47 -12.64 -19.13 4.60
C VAL A 47 -14.10 -18.91 4.24
N GLU A 48 -14.98 -18.90 5.23
CA GLU A 48 -16.39 -18.57 5.04
C GLU A 48 -16.61 -17.06 5.03
N ALA A 49 -17.57 -16.58 4.26
CA ALA A 49 -17.92 -15.17 4.20
C ALA A 49 -19.42 -14.97 4.41
N ARG A 50 -19.78 -14.05 5.31
CA ARG A 50 -21.13 -13.56 5.59
C ARG A 50 -21.18 -12.08 5.21
N THR A 51 -21.57 -11.83 3.97
CA THR A 51 -21.76 -10.49 3.39
C THR A 51 -23.13 -9.93 3.77
N SER A 52 -23.31 -8.61 3.58
CA SER A 52 -24.54 -7.90 3.94
C SER A 52 -24.94 -8.11 5.40
N CYS A 53 -23.94 -8.23 6.28
CA CYS A 53 -24.13 -8.50 7.70
C CYS A 53 -23.17 -7.63 8.51
N ARG A 54 -23.68 -6.58 9.14
CA ARG A 54 -22.91 -5.64 9.94
C ARG A 54 -22.94 -6.01 11.42
N ILE A 55 -21.76 -6.25 11.98
CA ILE A 55 -21.60 -6.44 13.42
C ILE A 55 -21.84 -5.09 14.12
N GLY A 56 -22.65 -5.10 15.18
CA GLY A 56 -23.13 -3.92 15.91
C GLY A 56 -24.57 -3.53 15.57
N THR A 57 -25.11 -3.96 14.42
CA THR A 57 -26.50 -3.67 14.02
C THR A 57 -27.30 -4.93 13.68
N ASP A 58 -26.76 -5.82 12.83
CA ASP A 58 -27.44 -7.05 12.42
C ASP A 58 -27.13 -8.22 13.38
N ILE A 59 -25.91 -8.24 13.92
CA ILE A 59 -25.42 -9.21 14.91
C ILE A 59 -24.67 -8.44 16.00
N THR A 60 -24.86 -8.79 17.27
CA THR A 60 -24.19 -8.10 18.39
C THR A 60 -22.78 -8.65 18.62
N MET A 61 -21.89 -7.83 19.22
CA MET A 61 -20.58 -8.33 19.65
C MET A 61 -20.66 -9.43 20.71
N GLU A 62 -21.74 -9.47 21.49
CA GLU A 62 -21.98 -10.51 22.49
C GLU A 62 -22.21 -11.86 21.81
N GLN A 63 -22.99 -11.89 20.71
CA GLN A 63 -23.16 -13.08 19.90
C GLN A 63 -21.84 -13.52 19.27
N ILE A 64 -21.07 -12.59 18.71
CA ILE A 64 -19.74 -12.89 18.15
C ILE A 64 -18.81 -13.50 19.21
N ARG A 65 -18.80 -12.96 20.43
CA ARG A 65 -17.99 -13.50 21.53
C ARG A 65 -18.47 -14.88 22.02
N ALA A 66 -19.74 -15.21 21.84
CA ALA A 66 -20.29 -16.51 22.19
C ALA A 66 -19.97 -17.59 21.14
N ASP A 67 -19.97 -17.19 19.86
CA ASP A 67 -19.85 -18.10 18.72
C ASP A 67 -18.38 -18.34 18.28
N TYR A 68 -17.45 -17.45 18.64
CA TYR A 68 -16.06 -17.49 18.18
C TYR A 68 -15.05 -17.34 19.32
N ASP A 69 -13.99 -18.15 19.27
CA ASP A 69 -12.92 -18.16 20.28
C ASP A 69 -12.01 -16.92 20.22
N ALA A 70 -11.88 -16.30 19.05
CA ALA A 70 -11.10 -15.08 18.84
C ALA A 70 -11.68 -14.21 17.72
N VAL A 71 -11.46 -12.89 17.82
CA VAL A 71 -12.00 -11.88 16.92
C VAL A 71 -10.88 -11.00 16.36
N PHE A 72 -10.95 -10.69 15.07
CA PHE A 72 -10.11 -9.67 14.43
C PHE A 72 -10.98 -8.53 13.90
N LEU A 73 -10.76 -7.31 14.41
CA LEU A 73 -11.43 -6.09 14.00
C LEU A 73 -10.71 -5.49 12.79
N GLY A 74 -11.25 -5.77 11.60
CA GLY A 74 -10.78 -5.24 10.31
C GLY A 74 -11.69 -4.16 9.72
N LEU A 75 -12.34 -3.34 10.57
CA LEU A 75 -13.42 -2.43 10.18
C LEU A 75 -13.00 -1.37 9.13
N GLY A 76 -11.73 -0.95 9.17
CA GLY A 76 -11.23 0.15 8.36
C GLY A 76 -11.80 1.52 8.76
N ALA A 77 -11.45 2.56 8.01
CA ALA A 77 -11.96 3.92 8.20
C ALA A 77 -12.88 4.29 7.03
N GLN A 78 -14.13 3.83 7.08
CA GLN A 78 -15.04 3.85 5.93
C GLN A 78 -15.80 5.18 5.75
N SER A 79 -15.88 5.99 6.80
CA SER A 79 -16.57 7.28 6.80
C SER A 79 -15.61 8.42 6.46
N GLY A 80 -16.14 9.52 5.92
CA GLY A 80 -15.36 10.71 5.57
C GLY A 80 -15.59 11.85 6.54
N ARG A 81 -14.66 12.80 6.60
CA ARG A 81 -14.80 14.01 7.41
C ARG A 81 -15.29 15.18 6.55
N GLY A 82 -16.38 15.82 6.98
CA GLY A 82 -16.85 17.08 6.39
C GLY A 82 -15.84 18.21 6.58
N LEU A 83 -16.02 19.32 5.85
CA LEU A 83 -15.19 20.49 6.05
C LEU A 83 -15.52 21.15 7.41
N PRO A 84 -14.52 21.45 8.25
CA PRO A 84 -14.74 22.06 9.56
C PRO A 84 -14.87 23.58 9.43
N VAL A 85 -15.77 24.06 8.58
CA VAL A 85 -15.97 25.48 8.28
C VAL A 85 -17.45 25.83 8.18
N ASP A 86 -17.77 27.10 8.42
CA ASP A 86 -19.14 27.58 8.33
C ASP A 86 -19.72 27.40 6.91
N GLY A 87 -20.97 26.92 6.84
CA GLY A 87 -21.67 26.67 5.58
C GLY A 87 -21.41 25.30 4.95
N ALA A 88 -20.56 24.46 5.54
CA ALA A 88 -20.26 23.12 5.05
C ALA A 88 -21.47 22.16 5.06
N GLU A 89 -22.56 22.50 5.76
CA GLU A 89 -23.84 21.77 5.76
C GLU A 89 -24.62 21.85 4.45
N ALA A 90 -24.12 22.60 3.45
CA ALA A 90 -24.74 22.67 2.13
C ALA A 90 -24.84 21.25 1.50
N PRO A 91 -25.94 20.91 0.82
CA PRO A 91 -26.18 19.55 0.32
C PRO A 91 -25.13 19.09 -0.71
N ASN A 92 -24.52 20.02 -1.45
CA ASN A 92 -23.44 19.77 -2.41
C ASN A 92 -22.02 19.95 -1.82
N CYS A 93 -21.90 19.95 -0.49
CA CYS A 93 -20.65 19.74 0.23
C CYS A 93 -20.61 18.29 0.71
N VAL A 94 -19.82 17.45 0.04
CA VAL A 94 -19.80 16.00 0.26
C VAL A 94 -18.42 15.53 0.71
N THR A 95 -18.35 14.31 1.24
CA THR A 95 -17.07 13.68 1.60
C THR A 95 -16.49 12.91 0.43
N ALA A 96 -15.17 12.75 0.39
CA ALA A 96 -14.50 11.95 -0.62
C ALA A 96 -14.94 10.48 -0.58
N THR A 97 -15.16 9.91 0.61
CA THR A 97 -15.65 8.53 0.76
C THR A 97 -17.04 8.37 0.17
N SER A 98 -17.98 9.29 0.42
CA SER A 98 -19.33 9.21 -0.17
C SER A 98 -19.31 9.41 -1.69
N PHE A 99 -18.48 10.34 -2.18
CA PHE A 99 -18.27 10.58 -3.61
C PHE A 99 -17.73 9.33 -4.33
N LEU A 100 -16.61 8.78 -3.87
CA LEU A 100 -15.95 7.62 -4.48
C LEU A 100 -16.81 6.36 -4.37
N LYS A 101 -17.51 6.19 -3.24
CA LYS A 101 -18.50 5.11 -3.10
C LYS A 101 -19.60 5.21 -4.15
N ALA A 102 -20.18 6.40 -4.33
CA ALA A 102 -21.25 6.59 -5.33
C ALA A 102 -20.77 6.36 -6.77
N PHE A 103 -19.53 6.72 -7.07
CA PHE A 103 -18.88 6.39 -8.33
C PHE A 103 -18.68 4.88 -8.51
N ASN A 104 -18.09 4.21 -7.52
CA ASN A 104 -17.81 2.77 -7.58
C ASN A 104 -19.09 1.92 -7.62
N ASP A 105 -20.16 2.36 -6.97
CA ASP A 105 -21.49 1.73 -7.03
C ASP A 105 -22.21 2.00 -8.37
N GLY A 106 -21.65 2.83 -9.26
CA GLY A 106 -22.24 3.19 -10.55
C GLY A 106 -23.42 4.16 -10.48
N ARG A 107 -23.70 4.73 -9.30
CA ARG A 107 -24.77 5.71 -9.05
C ARG A 107 -24.40 7.10 -9.56
N LEU A 108 -23.14 7.50 -9.41
CA LEU A 108 -22.62 8.79 -9.85
C LEU A 108 -22.03 8.68 -11.25
N ARG A 109 -22.70 9.28 -12.25
CA ARG A 109 -22.31 9.21 -13.67
C ARG A 109 -21.86 10.53 -14.30
N HIS A 110 -22.06 11.64 -13.60
CA HIS A 110 -21.64 12.98 -13.97
C HIS A 110 -21.54 13.83 -12.71
N VAL A 111 -20.81 14.95 -12.79
CA VAL A 111 -20.62 15.93 -11.73
C VAL A 111 -21.14 17.30 -12.16
N GLY A 112 -21.05 18.30 -11.27
CA GLY A 112 -21.31 19.69 -11.61
C GLY A 112 -20.22 20.25 -12.52
N LYS A 113 -20.50 21.40 -13.15
CA LYS A 113 -19.54 22.04 -14.07
C LYS A 113 -18.23 22.40 -13.36
N ARG A 114 -18.31 22.96 -12.15
CA ARG A 114 -17.15 23.36 -11.34
C ARG A 114 -17.07 22.51 -10.08
N VAL A 115 -15.98 21.77 -9.91
CA VAL A 115 -15.75 20.90 -8.76
C VAL A 115 -14.52 21.37 -7.99
N VAL A 116 -14.68 21.61 -6.70
CA VAL A 116 -13.56 21.93 -5.80
C VAL A 116 -13.31 20.76 -4.87
N VAL A 117 -12.11 20.20 -4.91
CA VAL A 117 -11.67 19.10 -4.05
C VAL A 117 -10.70 19.65 -3.01
N VAL A 118 -10.93 19.38 -1.72
CA VAL A 118 -10.09 19.87 -0.62
C VAL A 118 -9.31 18.72 -0.01
N GLY A 119 -8.00 18.67 -0.23
CA GLY A 119 -7.11 17.66 0.35
C GLY A 119 -5.80 17.50 -0.41
N GLY A 120 -4.77 16.98 0.26
CA GLY A 120 -3.41 16.85 -0.28
C GLY A 120 -2.87 15.42 -0.43
N GLY A 121 -3.70 14.39 -0.26
CA GLY A 121 -3.32 12.97 -0.30
C GLY A 121 -3.88 12.23 -1.51
N ASP A 122 -3.58 10.94 -1.65
CA ASP A 122 -3.99 10.14 -2.83
C ASP A 122 -5.52 10.14 -3.02
N THR A 123 -6.30 10.13 -1.93
CA THR A 123 -7.77 10.21 -1.99
C THR A 123 -8.28 11.48 -2.69
N SER A 124 -7.62 12.63 -2.51
CA SER A 124 -8.05 13.87 -3.18
C SER A 124 -7.74 13.82 -4.68
N ILE A 125 -6.61 13.21 -5.07
CA ILE A 125 -6.28 12.98 -6.47
C ILE A 125 -7.29 12.02 -7.14
N ASP A 126 -7.68 10.96 -6.44
CA ASP A 126 -8.70 10.03 -6.95
C ASP A 126 -10.04 10.74 -7.19
N VAL A 127 -10.51 11.55 -6.24
CA VAL A 127 -11.73 12.35 -6.41
C VAL A 127 -11.60 13.29 -7.60
N ALA A 128 -10.49 14.04 -7.69
CA ALA A 128 -10.30 15.04 -8.73
C ALA A 128 -10.26 14.40 -10.13
N THR A 129 -9.55 13.28 -10.27
CA THR A 129 -9.45 12.54 -11.53
C THR A 129 -10.76 11.87 -11.91
N VAL A 130 -11.50 11.29 -10.95
CA VAL A 130 -12.85 10.76 -11.20
C VAL A 130 -13.80 11.89 -11.63
N ALA A 131 -13.81 13.03 -10.94
CA ALA A 131 -14.65 14.17 -11.33
C ALA A 131 -14.34 14.65 -12.75
N ARG A 132 -13.04 14.76 -13.09
CA ARG A 132 -12.59 15.17 -14.42
C ARG A 132 -13.03 14.19 -15.50
N ARG A 133 -12.89 12.89 -15.25
CA ARG A 133 -13.27 11.80 -16.18
C ARG A 133 -14.78 11.64 -16.32
N LEU A 134 -15.56 11.88 -15.26
CA LEU A 134 -17.02 11.85 -15.31
C LEU A 134 -17.60 12.99 -16.16
N GLY A 135 -17.04 14.19 -16.01
CA GLY A 135 -17.56 15.39 -16.68
C GLY A 135 -18.94 15.82 -16.18
N HIS A 136 -19.53 16.82 -16.84
CA HIS A 136 -20.84 17.39 -16.53
C HIS A 136 -21.79 17.33 -17.74
N ILE A 137 -23.07 17.62 -17.50
CA ILE A 137 -24.12 17.73 -18.52
C ILE A 137 -24.67 19.16 -18.57
N ASP A 138 -25.08 19.64 -19.75
CA ASP A 138 -25.54 21.02 -19.95
C ASP A 138 -26.94 21.29 -19.34
N GLN A 139 -27.87 20.36 -19.51
CA GLN A 139 -29.24 20.49 -19.01
C GLN A 139 -29.38 19.66 -17.74
N ILE A 140 -29.26 20.32 -16.59
CA ILE A 140 -29.34 19.70 -15.28
C ILE A 140 -30.78 19.81 -14.76
N HIS A 141 -31.48 18.68 -14.64
CA HIS A 141 -32.70 18.62 -13.83
C HIS A 141 -32.35 18.39 -12.36
N GLU A 142 -33.32 18.62 -11.46
CA GLU A 142 -33.11 18.44 -10.03
C GLU A 142 -32.72 16.99 -9.66
N SER A 143 -33.24 16.00 -10.39
CA SER A 143 -32.85 14.59 -10.27
C SER A 143 -31.41 14.29 -10.71
N ASP A 144 -30.82 15.15 -11.55
CA ASP A 144 -29.48 14.95 -12.12
C ASP A 144 -28.38 15.57 -11.25
N ARG A 145 -28.76 16.11 -10.08
CA ARG A 145 -27.82 16.74 -9.17
C ARG A 145 -26.89 15.70 -8.53
N PRO A 146 -25.56 15.87 -8.61
CA PRO A 146 -24.60 14.88 -8.15
C PRO A 146 -24.77 14.48 -6.68
N GLU A 147 -25.13 15.42 -5.82
CA GLU A 147 -25.31 15.15 -4.40
C GLU A 147 -26.49 14.21 -4.09
N HIS A 148 -27.53 14.15 -4.92
CA HIS A 148 -28.61 13.16 -4.76
C HIS A 148 -28.09 11.74 -5.06
N ALA A 149 -27.26 11.60 -6.10
CA ALA A 149 -26.58 10.35 -6.38
C ALA A 149 -25.58 9.97 -5.30
N ILE A 150 -24.84 10.93 -4.76
CA ILE A 150 -23.86 10.68 -3.70
C ILE A 150 -24.54 10.27 -2.40
N ALA A 151 -25.62 10.95 -2.02
CA ALA A 151 -26.46 10.61 -0.87
C ALA A 151 -27.23 9.30 -1.04
N GLY A 152 -27.25 8.70 -2.24
CA GLY A 152 -27.94 7.43 -2.51
C GLY A 152 -29.45 7.55 -2.66
N GLN A 153 -29.96 8.77 -2.90
CA GLN A 153 -31.38 9.03 -3.08
C GLN A 153 -31.86 8.62 -4.49
N ILE A 154 -31.06 8.92 -5.52
CA ILE A 154 -31.38 8.67 -6.93
C ILE A 154 -30.10 8.28 -7.67
N ALA A 155 -30.09 7.17 -8.40
CA ALA A 155 -28.98 6.87 -9.32
C ALA A 155 -29.15 7.69 -10.61
N HIS A 156 -28.05 8.23 -11.16
CA HIS A 156 -28.12 8.92 -12.45
C HIS A 156 -28.54 7.92 -13.56
N ASP A 157 -29.58 8.26 -14.32
CA ASP A 157 -30.09 7.42 -15.41
C ASP A 157 -29.12 7.39 -16.60
N VAL A 158 -29.04 6.24 -17.26
CA VAL A 158 -28.23 5.97 -18.46
C VAL A 158 -28.88 6.57 -19.71
N ALA A 159 -30.20 6.84 -19.69
CA ALA A 159 -30.97 7.25 -20.85
C ALA A 159 -30.77 8.72 -21.29
N ALA A 160 -30.08 9.55 -20.50
CA ALA A 160 -29.74 10.91 -20.92
C ALA A 160 -28.55 10.87 -21.89
N VAL A 161 -28.86 10.81 -23.19
CA VAL A 161 -27.98 11.07 -24.34
C VAL A 161 -27.55 12.53 -24.36
N SER A 162 -27.06 13.06 -23.25
CA SER A 162 -26.49 14.40 -23.16
C SER A 162 -24.99 14.28 -23.43
N ALA A 163 -24.50 15.08 -24.38
CA ALA A 163 -23.07 15.17 -24.64
C ALA A 163 -22.36 15.61 -23.36
N LYS A 164 -21.60 14.70 -22.74
CA LYS A 164 -20.80 15.03 -21.57
C LYS A 164 -19.73 16.03 -21.98
N GLN A 165 -19.48 17.01 -21.12
CA GLN A 165 -18.39 17.96 -21.27
C GLN A 165 -17.43 17.82 -20.10
N GLY A 166 -16.16 18.17 -20.29
CA GLY A 166 -15.18 18.15 -19.20
C GLY A 166 -15.60 19.06 -18.05
N ALA A 167 -15.46 18.60 -16.80
CA ALA A 167 -15.66 19.43 -15.63
C ALA A 167 -14.42 20.28 -15.35
N GLU A 168 -14.60 21.51 -14.89
CA GLU A 168 -13.56 22.36 -14.33
C GLU A 168 -13.27 21.87 -12.90
N VAL A 169 -12.10 21.25 -12.69
CA VAL A 169 -11.76 20.65 -11.40
C VAL A 169 -10.58 21.40 -10.79
N THR A 170 -10.79 21.97 -9.60
CA THR A 170 -9.74 22.60 -8.79
C THR A 170 -9.50 21.77 -7.54
N LEU A 171 -8.25 21.37 -7.31
CA LEU A 171 -7.82 20.66 -6.11
C LEU A 171 -7.00 21.59 -5.22
N THR A 172 -7.44 21.82 -3.99
CA THR A 172 -6.76 22.67 -3.02
C THR A 172 -6.07 21.85 -1.94
N SER A 173 -4.91 22.32 -1.50
CA SER A 173 -4.13 21.72 -0.42
C SER A 173 -3.57 22.80 0.51
N VAL A 174 -3.56 22.52 1.81
CA VAL A 174 -2.92 23.39 2.81
C VAL A 174 -1.39 23.40 2.68
N PHE A 175 -0.83 22.34 2.09
CA PHE A 175 0.58 22.26 1.74
C PHE A 175 0.82 22.81 0.34
N ALA A 176 2.03 23.31 0.09
CA ALA A 176 2.51 23.59 -1.26
C ALA A 176 2.50 22.32 -2.12
N VAL A 177 2.39 22.47 -3.44
CA VAL A 177 2.21 21.35 -4.39
C VAL A 177 3.38 20.35 -4.32
N ASP A 178 4.60 20.85 -4.14
CA ASP A 178 5.82 20.06 -3.97
C ASP A 178 5.89 19.30 -2.62
N LYS A 179 5.04 19.67 -1.66
CA LYS A 179 4.94 19.09 -0.32
C LYS A 179 3.63 18.35 -0.07
N MET A 180 2.84 18.09 -1.11
CA MET A 180 1.67 17.23 -1.03
C MET A 180 2.05 15.82 -0.57
N GLN A 181 1.13 15.15 0.12
CA GLN A 181 1.32 13.76 0.56
C GLN A 181 1.10 12.77 -0.58
N ALA A 182 0.34 13.17 -1.60
CA ALA A 182 0.11 12.38 -2.79
C ALA A 182 1.42 12.08 -3.54
N SER A 183 1.48 10.93 -4.19
CA SER A 183 2.67 10.56 -4.96
C SER A 183 2.94 11.53 -6.12
N LYS A 184 4.22 11.81 -6.40
CA LYS A 184 4.61 12.78 -7.45
C LYS A 184 4.00 12.45 -8.81
N HIS A 185 4.01 11.16 -9.18
CA HIS A 185 3.42 10.70 -10.44
C HIS A 185 1.90 10.91 -10.49
N GLU A 186 1.19 10.80 -9.37
CA GLU A 186 -0.24 11.08 -9.32
C GLU A 186 -0.57 12.55 -9.50
N VAL A 187 0.24 13.44 -8.92
CA VAL A 187 0.14 14.89 -9.13
C VAL A 187 0.40 15.24 -10.60
N GLU A 188 1.46 14.67 -11.20
CA GLU A 188 1.82 14.88 -12.60
C GLU A 188 0.69 14.43 -13.56
N HIS A 189 0.08 13.27 -13.32
CA HIS A 189 -1.05 12.79 -14.13
C HIS A 189 -2.33 13.62 -13.92
N ALA A 190 -2.62 14.06 -12.70
CA ALA A 190 -3.77 14.91 -12.46
C ALA A 190 -3.66 16.25 -13.23
N LEU A 191 -2.46 16.84 -13.24
CA LEU A 191 -2.17 18.03 -14.04
C LEU A 191 -2.32 17.76 -15.55
N SER A 192 -1.87 16.62 -16.05
CA SER A 192 -2.02 16.27 -17.48
C SER A 192 -3.49 16.08 -17.90
N GLU A 193 -4.34 15.58 -16.99
CA GLU A 193 -5.79 15.45 -17.19
C GLU A 193 -6.53 16.81 -17.11
N GLY A 194 -5.81 17.92 -16.89
CA GLY A 194 -6.37 19.28 -16.87
C GLY A 194 -6.96 19.71 -15.52
N ILE A 195 -6.53 19.09 -14.42
CA ILE A 195 -6.92 19.49 -13.06
C ILE A 195 -6.04 20.65 -12.59
N ASP A 196 -6.65 21.72 -12.09
CA ASP A 196 -5.94 22.85 -11.49
C ASP A 196 -5.59 22.54 -10.03
N ILE A 197 -4.30 22.41 -9.70
CA ILE A 197 -3.84 22.09 -8.34
C ILE A 197 -3.28 23.35 -7.68
N ARG A 198 -3.94 23.81 -6.61
CA ARG A 198 -3.60 25.02 -5.87
C ARG A 198 -3.15 24.69 -4.43
N GLY A 199 -1.84 24.71 -4.21
CA GLY A 199 -1.24 24.51 -2.88
C GLY A 199 -1.19 25.77 -2.02
N GLY A 200 -1.05 25.59 -0.70
CA GLY A 200 -0.98 26.69 0.27
C GLY A 200 -2.30 27.42 0.49
N LEU A 201 -3.43 26.71 0.36
CA LEU A 201 -4.78 27.26 0.57
C LEU A 201 -5.52 26.46 1.66
N ALA A 202 -6.03 27.18 2.65
CA ALA A 202 -6.90 26.62 3.69
C ALA A 202 -8.36 27.05 3.46
N PRO A 203 -9.34 26.14 3.58
CA PRO A 203 -10.75 26.52 3.54
C PRO A 203 -11.11 27.29 4.81
N ILE A 204 -11.86 28.38 4.67
CA ILE A 204 -12.36 29.19 5.80
C ILE A 204 -13.88 29.34 5.82
N GLY A 205 -14.57 28.96 4.74
CA GLY A 205 -16.03 28.98 4.69
C GLY A 205 -16.57 28.49 3.36
N VAL A 206 -17.87 28.21 3.32
CA VAL A 206 -18.61 27.89 2.10
C VAL A 206 -19.60 29.01 1.81
N VAL A 207 -19.49 29.61 0.63
CA VAL A 207 -20.44 30.62 0.16
C VAL A 207 -21.68 29.89 -0.35
N ARG A 208 -22.84 30.23 0.22
CA ARG A 208 -24.12 29.61 -0.13
C ARG A 208 -25.01 30.56 -0.94
N GLY A 209 -25.69 30.00 -1.93
CA GLY A 209 -26.74 30.68 -2.68
C GLY A 209 -28.06 30.78 -1.91
N PRO A 210 -29.06 31.48 -2.46
CA PRO A 210 -30.38 31.62 -1.86
C PRO A 210 -31.13 30.29 -1.65
N ASP A 211 -30.77 29.25 -2.42
CA ASP A 211 -31.31 27.89 -2.33
C ASP A 211 -30.58 27.01 -1.30
N GLY A 212 -29.63 27.58 -0.56
CA GLY A 212 -28.84 26.88 0.47
C GLY A 212 -27.69 26.04 -0.08
N ARG A 213 -27.49 25.96 -1.40
CA ARG A 213 -26.38 25.23 -2.03
C ARG A 213 -25.08 26.03 -1.95
N ALA A 214 -23.96 25.32 -1.90
CA ALA A 214 -22.65 25.91 -2.10
C ALA A 214 -22.51 26.43 -3.54
N THR A 215 -22.04 27.68 -3.68
CA THR A 215 -21.72 28.32 -4.97
C THR A 215 -20.24 28.66 -5.11
N ALA A 216 -19.50 28.68 -3.99
CA ALA A 216 -18.06 28.84 -3.95
C ALA A 216 -17.46 28.31 -2.63
N LEU A 217 -16.20 27.88 -2.68
CA LEU A 217 -15.38 27.64 -1.50
C LEU A 217 -14.56 28.89 -1.20
N ARG A 218 -14.73 29.47 -0.01
CA ARG A 218 -13.88 30.56 0.46
C ARG A 218 -12.58 29.99 1.05
N VAL A 219 -11.46 30.43 0.52
CA VAL A 219 -10.12 29.99 0.92
C VAL A 219 -9.26 31.19 1.31
N ILE A 220 -8.20 30.90 2.07
CA ILE A 220 -7.17 31.87 2.44
C ILE A 220 -5.79 31.27 2.19
N ARG A 221 -4.79 32.08 1.87
CA ARG A 221 -3.42 31.58 1.78
C ARG A 221 -2.93 31.17 3.15
N CYS A 222 -2.19 30.06 3.21
CA CYS A 222 -1.67 29.54 4.45
C CYS A 222 -0.27 28.93 4.32
N GLU A 223 0.45 28.92 5.44
CA GLU A 223 1.65 28.11 5.64
C GLU A 223 1.30 26.94 6.56
N ALA A 224 1.36 25.71 6.04
CA ALA A 224 1.10 24.49 6.81
C ALA A 224 2.40 23.73 7.10
N LYS A 225 2.54 23.23 8.33
CA LYS A 225 3.62 22.33 8.74
C LYS A 225 3.10 21.21 9.64
N ILE A 226 3.79 20.08 9.63
CA ILE A 226 3.54 18.99 10.57
C ILE A 226 4.56 19.10 11.69
N ALA A 227 4.12 19.45 12.89
CA ALA A 227 4.95 19.54 14.10
C ALA A 227 4.44 18.57 15.16
N GLY A 228 5.30 17.67 15.63
CA GLY A 228 4.93 16.68 16.65
C GLY A 228 3.76 15.76 16.27
N GLY A 229 3.53 15.52 14.97
CA GLY A 229 2.41 14.73 14.46
C GLY A 229 1.07 15.48 14.39
N LYS A 230 1.05 16.79 14.67
CA LYS A 230 -0.11 17.66 14.48
C LYS A 230 0.09 18.59 13.29
N LEU A 231 -1.00 18.86 12.58
CA LEU A 231 -1.07 19.84 11.51
C LEU A 231 -1.24 21.23 12.13
N GLU A 232 -0.27 22.12 11.89
CA GLU A 232 -0.35 23.53 12.23
C GLU A 232 -0.53 24.33 10.94
N ILE A 233 -1.59 25.14 10.88
CA ILE A 233 -1.91 26.00 9.73
C ILE A 233 -1.83 27.45 10.20
N LYS A 234 -1.00 28.25 9.55
CA LYS A 234 -0.92 29.70 9.76
C LYS A 234 -1.51 30.41 8.56
N ASN A 235 -2.66 31.04 8.75
CA ASN A 235 -3.34 31.80 7.71
C ASN A 235 -2.67 33.18 7.49
N ILE A 236 -2.77 33.67 6.26
CA ILE A 236 -2.29 35.00 5.85
C ILE A 236 -3.53 35.86 5.60
N GLU A 237 -3.93 36.61 6.62
CA GLU A 237 -5.08 37.54 6.58
C GLU A 237 -5.00 38.52 5.40
N GLY A 238 -6.14 38.85 4.80
CA GLY A 238 -6.23 39.76 3.64
C GLY A 238 -5.94 39.10 2.29
N THR A 239 -5.84 37.77 2.26
CA THR A 239 -5.63 36.98 1.03
C THR A 239 -6.82 36.09 0.69
N GLU A 240 -7.99 36.40 1.26
CA GLU A 240 -9.21 35.64 1.07
C GLU A 240 -9.67 35.72 -0.39
N GLU A 241 -10.05 34.57 -0.94
CA GLU A 241 -10.64 34.48 -2.27
C GLU A 241 -11.75 33.42 -2.29
N ASP A 242 -12.70 33.59 -3.20
CA ASP A 242 -13.78 32.64 -3.43
C ASP A 242 -13.50 31.85 -4.71
N ILE A 243 -13.32 30.53 -4.58
CA ILE A 243 -13.19 29.60 -5.72
C ILE A 243 -14.60 29.14 -6.10
N PRO A 244 -15.12 29.50 -7.29
CA PRO A 244 -16.47 29.12 -7.68
C PRO A 244 -16.64 27.60 -7.78
N ALA A 245 -17.74 27.06 -7.24
CA ALA A 245 -17.96 25.63 -7.12
C ALA A 245 -19.45 25.27 -7.21
N ASP A 246 -19.77 24.24 -7.99
CA ASP A 246 -21.09 23.61 -8.04
C ASP A 246 -21.14 22.33 -7.19
N LEU A 247 -19.97 21.77 -6.87
CA LEU A 247 -19.76 20.63 -5.98
C LEU A 247 -18.45 20.84 -5.20
N ILE A 248 -18.50 20.69 -3.87
CA ILE A 248 -17.32 20.74 -3.01
C ILE A 248 -17.12 19.35 -2.39
N VAL A 249 -15.93 18.79 -2.53
CA VAL A 249 -15.60 17.45 -2.01
C VAL A 249 -14.48 17.54 -0.97
N SER A 250 -14.79 17.16 0.27
CA SER A 250 -13.85 17.10 1.38
C SER A 250 -13.07 15.79 1.38
N ALA A 251 -11.76 15.86 1.14
CA ALA A 251 -10.81 14.74 1.15
C ALA A 251 -9.76 14.91 2.27
N ILE A 252 -10.17 15.46 3.42
CA ILE A 252 -9.26 15.81 4.54
C ILE A 252 -9.06 14.70 5.58
N GLY A 253 -9.73 13.56 5.41
CA GLY A 253 -9.53 12.40 6.28
C GLY A 253 -10.73 11.47 6.33
N GLN A 254 -10.47 10.31 6.93
CA GLN A 254 -11.44 9.25 7.15
C GLN A 254 -11.72 9.07 8.64
N ALA A 255 -12.81 8.38 8.95
CA ALA A 255 -13.25 8.03 10.29
C ALA A 255 -13.76 6.59 10.30
N VAL A 256 -13.63 5.93 11.44
CA VAL A 256 -14.24 4.63 11.72
C VAL A 256 -15.68 4.88 12.17
N ASP A 257 -16.60 4.04 11.71
CA ASP A 257 -17.95 3.96 12.25
C ASP A 257 -18.02 2.87 13.32
N PHE A 258 -18.18 3.30 14.58
CA PHE A 258 -18.24 2.42 15.74
C PHE A 258 -19.67 2.09 16.17
N THR A 259 -20.69 2.35 15.35
CA THR A 259 -22.09 2.08 15.74
C THR A 259 -22.26 0.62 16.18
N GLY A 260 -22.59 0.38 17.46
CA GLY A 260 -22.70 -0.95 18.08
C GLY A 260 -21.38 -1.62 18.46
N LEU A 261 -20.26 -0.90 18.36
CA LEU A 261 -18.87 -1.30 18.63
C LEU A 261 -18.13 -0.23 19.45
N GLU A 262 -18.87 0.64 20.15
CA GLU A 262 -18.34 1.81 20.85
C GLU A 262 -17.33 1.44 21.95
N GLU A 263 -17.41 0.23 22.48
CA GLU A 263 -16.46 -0.30 23.48
C GLU A 263 -15.00 -0.33 22.99
N PHE A 264 -14.77 -0.33 21.68
CA PHE A 264 -13.43 -0.39 21.10
C PHE A 264 -12.84 0.97 20.71
N ASP A 265 -13.63 2.06 20.80
CA ASP A 265 -13.13 3.40 20.50
C ASP A 265 -12.30 3.95 21.67
N ASN A 266 -11.08 4.42 21.38
CA ASN A 266 -10.23 5.12 22.35
C ASN A 266 -10.65 6.58 22.62
N GLY A 267 -11.81 7.01 22.11
CA GLY A 267 -12.31 8.39 22.18
C GLY A 267 -11.64 9.35 21.19
N LYS A 268 -10.80 8.83 20.29
CA LYS A 268 -10.18 9.57 19.17
C LYS A 268 -10.58 8.97 17.82
N GLY A 269 -11.56 8.07 17.79
CA GLY A 269 -12.05 7.41 16.59
C GLY A 269 -11.09 6.34 16.08
N GLN A 270 -10.39 5.64 16.98
CA GLN A 270 -9.40 4.60 16.65
C GLN A 270 -9.43 3.48 17.68
N VAL A 271 -9.07 2.26 17.25
CA VAL A 271 -8.91 1.12 18.16
C VAL A 271 -7.50 1.09 18.74
N PRO A 272 -7.34 1.06 20.08
CA PRO A 272 -6.02 0.95 20.70
C PRO A 272 -5.57 -0.51 20.66
N ALA A 273 -4.43 -0.78 20.03
CA ALA A 273 -3.85 -2.12 20.00
C ALA A 273 -2.36 -2.10 20.38
N ASP A 274 -1.90 -3.20 20.95
CA ASP A 274 -0.49 -3.39 21.29
C ASP A 274 0.38 -3.72 20.06
N LYS A 275 1.65 -4.10 20.26
CA LYS A 275 2.56 -4.45 19.16
C LYS A 275 2.25 -5.79 18.47
N ASN A 276 1.41 -6.61 19.09
CA ASN A 276 0.85 -7.82 18.51
C ASN A 276 -0.52 -7.57 17.87
N TYR A 277 -0.95 -6.31 17.81
CA TYR A 277 -2.29 -5.90 17.38
C TYR A 277 -3.40 -6.49 18.25
N GLN A 278 -3.09 -6.84 19.50
CA GLN A 278 -4.07 -7.27 20.49
C GLN A 278 -4.70 -6.04 21.16
N VAL A 279 -6.02 -6.03 21.24
CA VAL A 279 -6.82 -4.99 21.91
C VAL A 279 -7.14 -5.41 23.33
N GLN A 280 -7.60 -6.65 23.48
CA GLN A 280 -7.88 -7.33 24.74
C GLN A 280 -7.74 -8.85 24.53
N PRO A 281 -7.72 -9.70 25.59
CA PRO A 281 -7.67 -11.15 25.41
C PRO A 281 -8.76 -11.63 24.43
N GLY A 282 -8.35 -12.40 23.42
CA GLY A 282 -9.24 -12.89 22.35
C GLY A 282 -9.65 -11.87 21.29
N VAL A 283 -9.31 -10.58 21.40
CA VAL A 283 -9.67 -9.56 20.40
C VAL A 283 -8.44 -8.84 19.87
N PHE A 284 -8.33 -8.80 18.55
CA PHE A 284 -7.23 -8.21 17.80
C PHE A 284 -7.78 -7.18 16.80
N ALA A 285 -6.96 -6.25 16.32
CA ALA A 285 -7.40 -5.23 15.38
C ALA A 285 -6.30 -4.79 14.41
N GLY A 286 -6.64 -4.55 13.14
CA GLY A 286 -5.65 -4.18 12.14
C GLY A 286 -6.22 -3.37 10.97
N GLY A 287 -5.32 -2.84 10.15
CA GLY A 287 -5.66 -1.88 9.11
C GLY A 287 -6.02 -0.48 9.64
N ASP A 288 -6.84 0.23 8.88
CA ASP A 288 -7.10 1.66 9.07
C ASP A 288 -7.86 1.99 10.36
N VAL A 289 -8.46 0.99 11.00
CA VAL A 289 -9.14 1.12 12.30
C VAL A 289 -8.16 1.54 13.41
N ILE A 290 -6.88 1.17 13.28
CA ILE A 290 -5.81 1.62 14.18
C ILE A 290 -5.36 3.03 13.77
N ARG A 291 -5.03 3.17 12.49
CA ARG A 291 -4.59 4.42 11.87
C ARG A 291 -4.64 4.25 10.36
N PRO A 292 -5.29 5.18 9.61
CA PRO A 292 -5.28 5.16 8.15
C PRO A 292 -3.85 5.12 7.59
N HIS A 293 -3.57 4.14 6.73
CA HIS A 293 -2.26 3.98 6.10
C HIS A 293 -2.36 3.26 4.75
N LEU A 294 -1.21 2.95 4.15
CA LEU A 294 -1.10 2.14 2.95
C LEU A 294 -1.70 0.75 3.14
N LEU A 295 -2.27 0.20 2.07
CA LEU A 295 -2.76 -1.17 1.98
C LEU A 295 -1.75 -2.20 2.50
N THR A 296 -0.48 -2.07 2.13
CA THR A 296 0.59 -3.00 2.53
C THR A 296 0.79 -3.02 4.05
N THR A 297 0.56 -1.90 4.72
CA THR A 297 0.59 -1.78 6.18
C THR A 297 -0.60 -2.51 6.80
N ALA A 298 -1.81 -2.38 6.24
CA ALA A 298 -2.98 -3.11 6.70
C ALA A 298 -2.81 -4.63 6.57
N ILE A 299 -2.26 -5.11 5.45
CA ILE A 299 -1.91 -6.52 5.25
C ILE A 299 -0.88 -6.97 6.29
N GLY A 300 0.13 -6.14 6.57
CA GLY A 300 1.11 -6.40 7.62
C GLY A 300 0.48 -6.53 9.01
N HIS A 301 -0.48 -5.66 9.35
CA HIS A 301 -1.23 -5.75 10.61
C HIS A 301 -1.96 -7.10 10.71
N GLY A 302 -2.67 -7.50 9.66
CA GLY A 302 -3.38 -8.78 9.60
C GLY A 302 -2.46 -9.99 9.74
N ALA A 303 -1.30 -9.97 9.09
CA ALA A 303 -0.31 -11.05 9.19
C ALA A 303 0.23 -11.21 10.62
N ILE A 304 0.52 -10.08 11.29
CA ILE A 304 1.00 -10.04 12.68
C ILE A 304 -0.10 -10.50 13.64
N ALA A 305 -1.32 -10.01 13.47
CA ALA A 305 -2.48 -10.40 14.28
C ALA A 305 -2.81 -11.89 14.12
N ALA A 306 -2.70 -12.46 12.91
CA ALA A 306 -2.96 -13.88 12.68
C ALA A 306 -2.00 -14.81 13.45
N GLU A 307 -0.74 -14.41 13.63
CA GLU A 307 0.20 -15.12 14.49
C GLU A 307 -0.18 -14.97 15.98
N GLY A 308 -0.61 -13.78 16.40
CA GLY A 308 -1.06 -13.54 17.77
C GLY A 308 -2.31 -14.34 18.13
N ILE A 309 -3.29 -14.40 17.23
CA ILE A 309 -4.52 -15.18 17.37
C ILE A 309 -4.20 -16.68 17.48
N ASP A 310 -3.37 -17.21 16.59
CA ASP A 310 -2.95 -18.62 16.63
C ASP A 310 -2.35 -19.01 17.97
N ARG A 311 -1.45 -18.19 18.51
CA ARG A 311 -0.85 -18.39 19.82
C ARG A 311 -1.87 -18.32 20.95
N PHE A 312 -2.77 -17.34 20.89
CA PHE A 312 -3.84 -17.19 21.87
C PHE A 312 -4.73 -18.44 21.92
N LEU A 313 -5.13 -18.95 20.76
CA LEU A 313 -5.95 -20.16 20.63
C LEU A 313 -5.22 -21.43 21.13
N ASN A 314 -3.88 -21.48 20.99
CA ASN A 314 -3.06 -22.57 21.52
C ASN A 314 -2.71 -22.41 23.01
N GLY A 315 -3.21 -21.37 23.69
CA GLY A 315 -2.87 -21.09 25.10
C GLY A 315 -1.42 -20.65 25.31
N GLU A 316 -0.74 -20.21 24.25
CA GLU A 316 0.63 -19.72 24.31
C GLU A 316 0.66 -18.24 24.73
N ALA A 317 1.63 -17.88 25.57
CA ALA A 317 1.86 -16.48 25.93
C ALA A 317 2.18 -15.66 24.68
N GLN A 318 1.77 -14.38 24.63
CA GLN A 318 2.18 -13.48 23.56
C GLN A 318 3.64 -13.05 23.79
N ASP A 319 4.54 -13.30 22.84
CA ASP A 319 5.89 -12.78 22.95
C ASP A 319 5.90 -11.27 22.74
N LYS A 320 6.89 -10.62 23.35
CA LYS A 320 7.25 -9.27 22.98
C LYS A 320 7.75 -9.28 21.54
N ARG A 321 7.01 -8.61 20.64
CA ARG A 321 7.50 -8.41 19.27
C ARG A 321 8.85 -7.73 19.31
N PRO A 322 9.88 -8.36 18.74
CA PRO A 322 11.20 -7.80 18.76
C PRO A 322 11.22 -6.51 17.94
N LYS A 323 11.95 -5.51 18.42
CA LYS A 323 12.21 -4.31 17.61
C LYS A 323 13.09 -4.76 16.44
N ILE A 324 12.50 -4.85 15.25
CA ILE A 324 13.24 -5.02 14.01
C ILE A 324 13.97 -3.69 13.81
N ASP A 325 15.27 -3.70 14.08
CA ASP A 325 16.13 -2.70 13.51
C ASP A 325 16.29 -3.07 12.04
N VAL A 326 15.71 -2.26 11.15
CA VAL A 326 15.74 -2.50 9.70
C VAL A 326 17.16 -2.46 9.14
N HIS A 327 18.14 -2.03 9.94
CA HIS A 327 19.55 -2.03 9.60
C HIS A 327 20.34 -3.19 10.23
N THR A 328 19.81 -3.88 11.24
CA THR A 328 20.61 -4.83 12.04
C THR A 328 19.77 -6.01 12.59
N PHE A 329 20.10 -7.24 12.19
CA PHE A 329 19.48 -8.46 12.73
C PHE A 329 20.41 -9.12 13.77
N ASP A 330 20.01 -9.16 15.05
CA ASP A 330 20.79 -9.79 16.13
C ASP A 330 20.30 -11.23 16.41
N LEU A 331 20.99 -12.23 15.83
CA LEU A 331 20.64 -13.65 15.96
C LEU A 331 20.75 -14.16 17.42
N LYS A 332 21.75 -13.73 18.20
CA LYS A 332 21.91 -14.18 19.59
C LYS A 332 20.72 -13.75 20.43
N ARG A 333 20.31 -12.48 20.32
CA ARG A 333 19.11 -11.97 21.00
C ARG A 333 17.87 -12.78 20.60
N LYS A 334 17.71 -13.15 19.33
CA LYS A 334 16.58 -14.01 18.88
C LYS A 334 16.60 -15.40 19.47
N MET A 335 17.76 -16.04 19.54
CA MET A 335 17.88 -17.38 20.11
C MET A 335 17.55 -17.34 21.61
N ILE A 336 18.02 -16.33 22.34
CA ILE A 336 17.65 -16.09 23.75
C ILE A 336 16.14 -15.86 23.88
N GLU A 337 15.55 -14.97 23.08
CA GLU A 337 14.10 -14.69 23.07
C GLU A 337 13.25 -15.95 22.83
N LYS A 338 13.76 -16.92 22.06
CA LYS A 338 13.08 -18.18 21.72
C LYS A 338 13.48 -19.36 22.61
N GLY A 339 14.27 -19.14 23.66
CA GLY A 339 14.73 -20.21 24.56
C GLY A 339 15.64 -21.24 23.90
N LEU A 340 16.28 -20.89 22.79
CA LEU A 340 17.19 -21.76 22.06
C LEU A 340 18.61 -21.60 22.61
N ALA A 341 19.25 -22.73 22.92
CA ALA A 341 20.66 -22.75 23.28
C ALA A 341 21.53 -22.39 22.06
N PHE A 342 22.61 -21.64 22.29
CA PHE A 342 23.62 -21.37 21.28
C PHE A 342 25.02 -21.44 21.88
N SER A 343 25.99 -21.83 21.06
CA SER A 343 27.41 -21.68 21.35
C SER A 343 27.99 -20.45 20.64
N GLU A 344 29.04 -19.88 21.21
CA GLU A 344 29.79 -18.78 20.59
C GLU A 344 31.02 -19.31 19.85
N VAL A 345 31.45 -18.58 18.83
CA VAL A 345 32.68 -18.86 18.08
C VAL A 345 33.61 -17.67 18.23
N HIS A 346 34.80 -17.90 18.80
CA HIS A 346 35.81 -16.86 19.02
C HIS A 346 37.00 -16.98 18.06
N GLU A 347 36.96 -17.94 17.13
CA GLU A 347 38.00 -18.21 16.14
C GLU A 347 37.43 -18.22 14.71
N PRO A 348 38.24 -17.89 13.68
CA PRO A 348 37.80 -18.00 12.28
C PRO A 348 37.44 -19.45 11.93
N ILE A 349 36.16 -19.72 11.66
CA ILE A 349 35.68 -21.03 11.19
C ILE A 349 35.41 -21.01 9.69
N ARG A 350 35.89 -22.03 8.98
CA ARG A 350 35.68 -22.18 7.53
C ARG A 350 34.49 -23.10 7.28
N GLY A 351 33.37 -22.52 6.85
CA GLY A 351 32.11 -23.24 6.62
C GLY A 351 31.34 -23.47 7.93
N THR A 352 30.09 -23.05 7.96
CA THR A 352 29.21 -23.13 9.15
C THR A 352 28.03 -24.05 8.94
N ASP A 353 27.98 -24.76 7.81
CA ASP A 353 26.89 -25.67 7.42
C ASP A 353 26.68 -26.82 8.40
N LYS A 354 27.71 -27.15 9.19
CA LYS A 354 27.67 -28.18 10.24
C LYS A 354 27.81 -27.62 11.66
N SER A 355 27.90 -26.30 11.80
CA SER A 355 28.09 -25.65 13.10
C SER A 355 26.75 -25.40 13.78
N THR A 356 26.66 -25.72 15.07
CA THR A 356 25.51 -25.37 15.93
C THR A 356 25.68 -24.02 16.63
N ALA A 357 26.75 -23.29 16.32
CA ALA A 357 27.07 -22.03 16.97
C ALA A 357 26.25 -20.87 16.39
N ALA A 358 25.75 -19.97 17.25
CA ALA A 358 25.13 -18.73 16.79
C ALA A 358 26.20 -17.84 16.19
N ILE A 359 26.16 -17.68 14.87
CA ILE A 359 27.02 -16.73 14.18
C ILE A 359 26.62 -15.33 14.65
N HIS A 360 27.59 -14.64 15.24
CA HIS A 360 27.45 -13.25 15.66
C HIS A 360 27.09 -12.39 14.44
N ASN A 361 25.83 -12.00 14.31
CA ASN A 361 25.37 -11.28 13.12
C ASN A 361 25.68 -9.77 13.18
N PHE A 362 26.60 -9.35 14.06
CA PHE A 362 27.26 -8.04 13.97
C PHE A 362 28.31 -8.01 12.87
N ASP A 363 28.68 -9.18 12.34
CA ASP A 363 29.43 -9.30 11.12
C ASP A 363 28.37 -9.35 10.01
N ASN A 364 27.91 -8.19 9.52
CA ASN A 364 27.17 -8.15 8.26
C ASN A 364 28.10 -8.67 7.17
N ARG A 365 28.13 -9.98 6.98
CA ARG A 365 28.98 -10.67 5.99
C ARG A 365 28.35 -10.70 4.62
N SER A 366 27.28 -9.92 4.37
CA SER A 366 26.73 -9.85 3.01
C SER A 366 27.80 -9.37 2.04
N ASP A 367 28.67 -8.45 2.46
CA ASP A 367 29.86 -8.02 1.71
C ASP A 367 30.87 -9.17 1.45
N ARG A 368 30.99 -10.15 2.35
CA ARG A 368 31.87 -11.32 2.18
C ARG A 368 31.27 -12.44 1.34
N TYR A 369 29.94 -12.55 1.27
CA TYR A 369 29.25 -13.67 0.60
C TYR A 369 28.47 -13.29 -0.66
N VAL A 370 28.18 -12.00 -0.83
CA VAL A 370 27.51 -11.42 -1.99
C VAL A 370 28.43 -10.34 -2.55
N ILE A 371 29.03 -10.64 -3.69
CA ILE A 371 29.93 -9.73 -4.39
C ILE A 371 29.17 -8.47 -4.79
N SER A 372 29.81 -7.32 -4.57
CA SER A 372 29.24 -6.03 -4.90
C SER A 372 29.02 -5.92 -6.41
N HIS A 373 27.95 -5.23 -6.84
CA HIS A 373 27.71 -4.95 -8.26
C HIS A 373 28.88 -4.22 -8.95
N LYS A 374 29.78 -3.58 -8.18
CA LYS A 374 30.99 -2.89 -8.66
C LYS A 374 32.11 -3.85 -9.08
N GLU A 375 32.09 -5.08 -8.57
CA GLU A 375 33.12 -6.09 -8.81
C GLU A 375 32.67 -7.12 -9.85
N LEU A 376 31.41 -7.03 -10.32
CA LEU A 376 30.91 -7.84 -11.41
C LEU A 376 31.64 -7.47 -12.70
N PHE A 377 32.16 -8.47 -13.41
CA PHE A 377 32.63 -8.26 -14.76
C PHE A 377 31.42 -8.17 -15.72
N LEU A 378 30.89 -6.94 -15.86
CA LEU A 378 29.69 -6.67 -16.67
C LEU A 378 29.84 -7.11 -18.13
N GLY A 379 31.07 -7.21 -18.66
CA GLY A 379 31.33 -7.70 -20.01
C GLY A 379 30.94 -9.16 -20.25
N HIS A 380 30.79 -9.98 -19.21
CA HIS A 380 30.27 -11.34 -19.34
C HIS A 380 28.74 -11.38 -19.44
N PHE A 381 28.05 -10.35 -18.95
CA PHE A 381 26.60 -10.29 -18.93
C PHE A 381 26.10 -9.47 -20.11
N ASN A 382 25.34 -10.09 -21.00
CA ASN A 382 24.67 -9.36 -22.05
C ASN A 382 23.65 -8.39 -21.44
N TYR A 383 23.81 -7.10 -21.74
CA TYR A 383 22.83 -6.10 -21.35
C TYR A 383 21.47 -6.46 -21.96
N THR A 384 20.48 -6.65 -21.10
CA THR A 384 19.09 -6.86 -21.50
C THR A 384 18.26 -5.74 -20.88
N PRO A 385 17.64 -4.85 -21.68
CA PRO A 385 16.82 -3.79 -21.15
C PRO A 385 15.63 -4.37 -20.38
N ARG A 386 15.28 -3.73 -19.26
CA ARG A 386 14.08 -4.09 -18.49
C ARG A 386 12.84 -3.80 -19.33
N ASN A 387 11.92 -4.76 -19.41
CA ASN A 387 10.56 -4.52 -19.89
C ASN A 387 9.85 -3.56 -18.94
N ARG A 388 9.69 -2.30 -19.36
CA ARG A 388 8.96 -1.30 -18.59
C ARG A 388 7.47 -1.46 -18.88
N ARG A 389 6.66 -1.50 -17.82
CA ARG A 389 5.21 -1.41 -17.97
C ARG A 389 4.84 -0.09 -18.62
N HIS A 390 3.87 -0.14 -19.52
CA HIS A 390 3.35 1.05 -20.15
C HIS A 390 2.42 1.78 -19.17
N VAL A 391 2.62 3.09 -19.04
CA VAL A 391 1.78 3.98 -18.22
C VAL A 391 1.02 4.87 -19.19
N VAL A 392 -0.30 4.80 -19.15
CA VAL A 392 -1.19 5.64 -19.95
C VAL A 392 -1.27 7.02 -19.30
N ASN A 393 -0.80 8.03 -20.01
CA ASN A 393 -0.99 9.44 -19.65
C ASN A 393 -2.12 9.99 -20.50
N LEU A 394 -3.11 10.60 -19.86
CA LEU A 394 -4.25 11.20 -20.56
C LEU A 394 -4.08 12.72 -20.60
N THR A 395 -4.45 13.33 -21.72
CA THR A 395 -4.67 14.78 -21.79
C THR A 395 -6.03 15.17 -21.19
N ALA A 396 -6.28 16.47 -21.11
CA ALA A 396 -7.55 17.02 -20.69
C ALA A 396 -8.74 16.53 -21.54
N GLU A 397 -8.54 16.35 -22.85
CA GLU A 397 -9.56 15.85 -23.78
C GLU A 397 -9.75 14.34 -23.66
N GLU A 398 -8.66 13.58 -23.55
CA GLU A 398 -8.68 12.12 -23.47
C GLU A 398 -9.20 11.59 -22.13
N ALA A 399 -9.16 12.41 -21.07
CA ALA A 399 -9.65 12.05 -19.74
C ALA A 399 -11.18 11.81 -19.73
N LEU A 400 -11.95 12.59 -20.52
CA LEU A 400 -13.40 12.54 -20.46
C LEU A 400 -13.94 11.18 -20.91
N GLY A 401 -14.65 10.49 -20.01
CA GLY A 401 -15.20 9.16 -20.24
C GLY A 401 -14.18 8.02 -20.21
N ASN A 402 -12.89 8.30 -19.98
CA ASN A 402 -11.85 7.29 -19.95
C ASN A 402 -11.66 6.73 -18.53
N PHE A 403 -11.96 5.46 -18.36
CA PHE A 403 -11.77 4.70 -17.11
C PHE A 403 -10.89 3.46 -17.33
N ASP A 404 -10.00 3.51 -18.32
CA ASP A 404 -9.04 2.44 -18.57
C ASP A 404 -7.93 2.45 -17.54
N GLU A 405 -7.36 1.26 -17.29
CA GLU A 405 -6.28 1.07 -16.33
C GLU A 405 -5.05 1.90 -16.72
N ARG A 406 -4.51 2.67 -15.77
CA ARG A 406 -3.36 3.55 -16.03
C ARG A 406 -2.06 2.76 -16.22
N LEU A 407 -1.88 1.68 -15.46
CA LEU A 407 -0.66 0.88 -15.48
C LEU A 407 -0.96 -0.46 -16.16
N GLN A 408 -0.53 -0.62 -17.41
CA GLN A 408 -0.77 -1.84 -18.14
C GLN A 408 0.14 -2.97 -17.66
N ALA A 409 -0.44 -4.16 -17.48
CA ALA A 409 0.31 -5.36 -17.16
C ALA A 409 1.29 -5.73 -18.29
N LEU A 410 2.38 -6.40 -17.93
CA LEU A 410 3.24 -7.03 -18.92
C LEU A 410 2.46 -8.18 -19.58
N VAL A 411 2.58 -8.33 -20.90
CA VAL A 411 2.06 -9.53 -21.56
C VAL A 411 2.83 -10.76 -21.06
N GLU A 412 2.22 -11.94 -21.15
CA GLU A 412 2.80 -13.17 -20.60
C GLU A 412 4.26 -13.39 -21.03
N ALA A 413 4.57 -13.20 -22.33
CA ALA A 413 5.92 -13.34 -22.84
C ALA A 413 6.91 -12.35 -22.20
N GLN A 414 6.50 -11.10 -21.96
CA GLN A 414 7.32 -10.10 -21.27
C GLN A 414 7.50 -10.43 -19.79
N ALA A 415 6.44 -10.90 -19.12
CA ALA A 415 6.50 -11.32 -17.72
C ALA A 415 7.44 -12.52 -17.55
N GLN A 416 7.34 -13.52 -18.42
CA GLN A 416 8.25 -14.67 -18.47
C GLN A 416 9.70 -14.25 -18.78
N ALA A 417 9.89 -13.30 -19.71
CA ALA A 417 11.20 -12.76 -20.02
C ALA A 417 11.81 -12.03 -18.81
N GLU A 418 11.03 -11.22 -18.08
CA GLU A 418 11.50 -10.57 -16.85
C GLU A 418 11.81 -11.58 -15.74
N ALA A 419 11.01 -12.63 -15.58
CA ALA A 419 11.27 -13.69 -14.60
C ALA A 419 12.55 -14.48 -14.91
N LYS A 420 12.90 -14.63 -16.20
CA LYS A 420 14.15 -15.25 -16.66
C LYS A 420 15.34 -14.28 -16.69
N ARG A 421 15.09 -12.97 -16.61
CA ARG A 421 16.14 -11.95 -16.68
C ARG A 421 17.02 -12.06 -15.44
N CYS A 422 18.30 -12.37 -15.65
CA CYS A 422 19.27 -12.46 -14.57
C CYS A 422 19.38 -11.11 -13.84
N MET A 423 19.00 -11.09 -12.56
CA MET A 423 19.33 -10.02 -11.63
C MET A 423 20.51 -10.53 -10.81
N SER A 424 21.73 -10.43 -11.37
CA SER A 424 22.95 -10.98 -10.78
C SER A 424 22.99 -10.78 -9.26
N CYS A 425 23.01 -11.87 -8.51
CA CYS A 425 22.94 -11.87 -7.06
C CYS A 425 24.31 -11.81 -6.38
N GLY A 426 25.39 -11.57 -7.14
CA GLY A 426 26.76 -11.53 -6.61
C GLY A 426 27.27 -12.87 -6.07
N GLN A 427 26.70 -14.00 -6.52
CA GLN A 427 27.10 -15.35 -6.11
C GLN A 427 27.63 -16.17 -7.29
N CYS A 428 28.25 -17.32 -7.03
CA CYS A 428 28.60 -18.28 -8.09
C CYS A 428 27.33 -18.78 -8.79
N PHE A 429 27.36 -18.88 -10.12
CA PHE A 429 26.27 -19.39 -10.96
C PHE A 429 26.70 -20.55 -11.86
N GLU A 430 27.81 -21.21 -11.52
CA GLU A 430 28.31 -22.42 -12.21
C GLU A 430 28.68 -22.21 -13.69
N CYS A 431 29.28 -21.06 -14.04
CA CYS A 431 29.79 -20.82 -15.40
C CYS A 431 31.01 -21.67 -15.79
N ASP A 432 31.62 -22.37 -14.84
CA ASP A 432 32.80 -23.24 -15.01
C ASP A 432 34.11 -22.58 -15.43
N ASN A 433 34.14 -21.28 -15.74
CA ASN A 433 35.37 -20.58 -16.15
C ASN A 433 36.54 -20.85 -15.18
N CYS A 434 36.31 -20.71 -13.87
CA CYS A 434 37.36 -20.92 -12.86
C CYS A 434 37.90 -22.36 -12.83
N VAL A 435 37.11 -23.36 -13.20
CA VAL A 435 37.53 -24.77 -13.30
C VAL A 435 38.30 -25.00 -14.59
N VAL A 436 37.77 -24.49 -15.71
CA VAL A 436 38.34 -24.67 -17.05
C VAL A 436 39.70 -23.99 -17.18
N TYR A 437 39.84 -22.77 -16.68
CA TYR A 437 41.07 -21.98 -16.81
C TYR A 437 42.09 -22.25 -15.70
N CYS A 438 41.82 -23.14 -14.73
CA CYS A 438 42.78 -23.45 -13.67
C CYS A 438 43.89 -24.37 -14.20
N PRO A 439 45.14 -23.88 -14.37
CA PRO A 439 46.22 -24.68 -14.97
C PRO A 439 46.65 -25.86 -14.07
N GLN A 440 46.41 -25.75 -12.76
CA GLN A 440 46.79 -26.75 -11.77
C GLN A 440 45.65 -27.71 -11.43
N THR A 441 44.47 -27.55 -12.04
CA THR A 441 43.24 -28.28 -11.65
C THR A 441 42.94 -28.16 -10.14
N ALA A 442 43.35 -27.04 -9.54
CA ALA A 442 43.17 -26.75 -8.13
C ALA A 442 41.72 -26.38 -7.81
N VAL A 443 40.99 -25.76 -8.75
CA VAL A 443 39.57 -25.42 -8.59
C VAL A 443 38.72 -26.55 -9.18
N PHE A 444 37.75 -27.05 -8.41
CA PHE A 444 36.87 -28.14 -8.82
C PHE A 444 35.42 -27.93 -8.36
N LYS A 445 34.46 -28.58 -9.03
CA LYS A 445 33.04 -28.50 -8.65
C LYS A 445 32.77 -29.26 -7.36
N VAL A 446 31.95 -28.68 -6.49
CA VAL A 446 31.46 -29.41 -5.31
C VAL A 446 30.53 -30.56 -5.73
N PRO A 447 30.52 -31.70 -5.02
CA PRO A 447 29.59 -32.78 -5.34
C PRO A 447 28.13 -32.35 -5.25
N LYS A 448 27.29 -32.72 -6.23
CA LYS A 448 25.85 -32.37 -6.29
C LYS A 448 25.03 -32.74 -5.05
N ALA A 449 25.48 -33.75 -4.30
CA ALA A 449 24.84 -34.18 -3.05
C ALA A 449 25.07 -33.19 -1.88
N LYS A 450 25.95 -32.20 -2.04
CA LYS A 450 26.18 -31.16 -1.05
C LYS A 450 25.42 -29.90 -1.47
N SER A 451 24.49 -29.47 -0.62
CA SER A 451 23.85 -28.17 -0.79
C SER A 451 24.86 -27.06 -0.49
N THR A 452 25.09 -26.18 -1.45
CA THR A 452 25.98 -25.02 -1.30
C THR A 452 25.25 -23.78 -1.79
N THR A 453 24.76 -22.95 -0.87
CA THR A 453 24.19 -21.65 -1.25
C THR A 453 25.30 -20.78 -1.83
N GLY A 454 25.34 -20.63 -3.16
CA GLY A 454 26.29 -19.76 -3.85
C GLY A 454 27.74 -20.27 -3.91
N ARG A 455 28.07 -21.46 -3.40
CA ARG A 455 29.45 -22.03 -3.34
C ARG A 455 29.62 -23.32 -4.14
N TYR A 456 29.47 -23.22 -5.45
CA TYR A 456 29.43 -24.38 -6.33
C TYR A 456 30.80 -24.91 -6.79
N VAL A 457 31.89 -24.24 -6.40
CA VAL A 457 33.27 -24.65 -6.65
C VAL A 457 34.09 -24.54 -5.36
N ASP A 458 35.09 -25.41 -5.21
CA ASP A 458 36.04 -25.41 -4.09
C ASP A 458 37.48 -25.49 -4.62
N THR A 459 38.44 -25.16 -3.76
CA THR A 459 39.86 -25.07 -4.12
C THR A 459 40.71 -26.01 -3.29
N ASP A 460 41.46 -26.89 -3.97
CA ASP A 460 42.56 -27.66 -3.40
C ASP A 460 43.80 -26.76 -3.29
N TYR A 461 44.02 -26.21 -2.09
CA TYR A 461 45.14 -25.31 -1.85
C TYR A 461 46.51 -25.98 -1.95
N ASN A 462 46.60 -27.31 -1.90
CA ASN A 462 47.88 -28.00 -2.10
C ASN A 462 48.33 -27.94 -3.57
N LYS A 463 47.38 -27.74 -4.50
CA LYS A 463 47.65 -27.59 -5.94
C LYS A 463 47.65 -26.12 -6.38
N CYS A 464 47.08 -25.23 -5.58
CA CYS A 464 46.96 -23.83 -5.94
C CYS A 464 48.33 -23.13 -5.84
N ILE A 465 48.76 -22.50 -6.94
CA ILE A 465 50.00 -21.72 -7.02
C ILE A 465 49.77 -20.20 -6.93
N GLY A 466 48.53 -19.75 -6.67
CA GLY A 466 48.23 -18.33 -6.56
C GLY A 466 48.45 -17.53 -7.84
N CYS A 467 48.02 -18.05 -9.00
CA CYS A 467 48.20 -17.38 -10.30
C CYS A 467 47.07 -16.40 -10.69
N HIS A 468 46.03 -16.25 -9.86
CA HIS A 468 44.89 -15.33 -10.04
C HIS A 468 43.97 -15.58 -11.25
N ILE A 469 44.32 -16.47 -12.18
CA ILE A 469 43.51 -16.73 -13.39
C ILE A 469 42.04 -17.05 -13.05
N CYS A 470 41.77 -17.89 -12.04
CA CYS A 470 40.40 -18.24 -11.66
C CYS A 470 39.59 -17.07 -11.06
N HIS A 471 40.26 -16.07 -10.49
CA HIS A 471 39.68 -14.82 -10.02
C HIS A 471 39.36 -13.91 -11.20
N ASP A 472 40.33 -13.68 -12.09
CA ASP A 472 40.19 -12.76 -13.23
C ASP A 472 39.09 -13.20 -14.22
N VAL A 473 38.90 -14.50 -14.40
CA VAL A 473 37.87 -15.06 -15.29
C VAL A 473 36.50 -15.23 -14.63
N CYS A 474 36.36 -14.89 -13.33
CA CYS A 474 35.13 -15.06 -12.58
C CYS A 474 34.14 -13.94 -12.90
N PRO A 475 33.02 -14.20 -13.59
CA PRO A 475 32.13 -13.13 -14.03
C PRO A 475 31.45 -12.39 -12.90
N THR A 476 31.17 -13.10 -11.80
CA THR A 476 30.52 -12.53 -10.62
C THR A 476 31.50 -12.01 -9.59
N GLY A 477 32.82 -12.07 -9.84
CA GLY A 477 33.84 -11.76 -8.83
C GLY A 477 33.79 -12.69 -7.61
N TYR A 478 33.09 -13.83 -7.70
CA TYR A 478 32.86 -14.76 -6.60
C TYR A 478 34.16 -15.41 -6.08
N ILE A 479 35.09 -15.71 -6.98
CA ILE A 479 36.42 -16.18 -6.60
C ILE A 479 37.19 -14.97 -6.12
N GLN A 480 37.45 -14.87 -4.82
CA GLN A 480 38.28 -13.84 -4.22
C GLN A 480 39.64 -14.45 -3.83
N MET A 481 40.73 -13.74 -4.10
CA MET A 481 42.08 -14.22 -3.78
C MET A 481 42.40 -13.90 -2.33
N GLY A 482 42.55 -14.94 -1.51
CA GLY A 482 42.88 -14.80 -0.10
C GLY A 482 44.36 -14.52 0.13
N LEU A 483 44.76 -13.24 0.04
CA LEU A 483 45.90 -12.71 0.78
C LEU A 483 45.52 -11.31 1.33
N GLY A 484 44.73 -11.30 2.41
CA GLY A 484 44.64 -10.21 3.39
C GLY A 484 43.77 -8.99 3.02
N GLU A 485 42.51 -9.00 3.48
CA GLU A 485 41.99 -8.07 4.50
C GLU A 485 41.15 -8.87 5.51
#